data_AF-R4VZI5-F1
#
_entry.id   AF-R4VZI5-F1
#
_cell.length_a   1.000
_cell.length_b   1.000
_cell.length_c   1.000
_cell.angle_alpha   90.00
_cell.angle_beta   90.00
_cell.angle_gamma   90.00
#
_symmetry.space_group_name_H-M   'P 1'
#
loop_
_entity.id
_entity.type
_entity.pdbx_description
1 polymer ?
#
loop_
_entity_poly.entity_id
_entity_poly.type
_entity_poly.pdbx_seq_one_letter_code
_entity_poly.pdbx_strand_id
1 'polypeptide(L)' 'MSNSADRWRFCCPAGHRSWEPTNNHFWCQQCASRPVGPDPEFYELRDRKTNELIERDQIEVVDDGGLEVEA' A
#
# COMPACT_ATOMS: atom_id res chain seq x y z
N MET A 1 -17.15 13.99 0.70
CA MET A 1 -17.43 12.57 0.39
C MET A 1 -16.13 11.84 0.60
N SER A 2 -15.91 11.39 1.85
CA SER A 2 -14.63 10.85 2.29
C SER A 2 -14.40 9.52 1.61
N ASN A 3 -13.51 9.55 0.62
CA ASN A 3 -13.18 8.41 -0.22
C ASN A 3 -12.22 7.55 0.59
N SER A 4 -12.75 6.86 1.61
CA SER A 4 -12.01 5.88 2.42
C SER A 4 -11.34 4.94 1.43
N ALA A 5 -10.04 5.13 1.17
CA ALA A 5 -9.36 4.35 0.16
C ALA A 5 -9.28 2.93 0.71
N ASP A 6 -10.26 2.14 0.29
CA ASP A 6 -10.53 0.78 0.68
C ASP A 6 -9.20 0.04 0.69
N ARG A 7 -8.69 -0.33 1.87
CA ARG A 7 -7.37 -0.96 2.07
C ARG A 7 -7.11 -2.13 1.11
N TRP A 8 -8.20 -2.71 0.62
CA TRP A 8 -8.31 -3.78 -0.34
C TRP A 8 -8.00 -3.38 -1.80
N ARG A 9 -8.01 -2.09 -2.14
CA ARG A 9 -7.74 -1.53 -3.46
C ARG A 9 -6.24 -1.40 -3.76
N PHE A 10 -5.44 -1.22 -2.71
CA PHE A 10 -4.00 -1.14 -2.80
C PHE A 10 -3.37 -2.54 -2.73
N CYS A 11 -2.33 -2.74 -3.52
CA CYS A 11 -1.49 -3.93 -3.52
C CYS A 11 -0.03 -3.53 -3.35
N CYS A 12 0.83 -4.48 -2.96
CA CYS A 12 2.26 -4.27 -3.05
C CYS A 12 2.68 -4.02 -4.52
N PRO A 13 3.88 -3.47 -4.79
CA PRO A 13 4.36 -3.23 -6.16
C PRO A 13 4.33 -4.50 -7.05
N ALA A 14 4.52 -5.68 -6.44
CA ALA A 14 4.39 -6.97 -7.12
C ALA A 14 2.94 -7.44 -7.35
N GLY A 15 1.94 -6.73 -6.82
CA GLY A 15 0.51 -7.02 -6.99
C GLY A 15 -0.12 -7.89 -5.89
N HIS A 16 0.61 -8.18 -4.81
CA HIS A 16 0.07 -8.96 -3.68
C HIS A 16 -0.80 -8.11 -2.75
N ARG A 17 -1.81 -8.73 -2.15
CA ARG A 17 -2.70 -8.08 -1.15
C ARG A 17 -2.34 -8.36 0.30
N SER A 18 -1.32 -9.19 0.53
CA SER A 18 -0.83 -9.58 1.86
C SER A 18 0.21 -8.58 2.38
N TRP A 19 -0.07 -7.28 2.24
CA TRP A 19 0.77 -6.22 2.74
C TRP A 19 0.16 -5.61 4.01
N GLU A 20 1.03 -5.16 4.91
CA GLU A 20 0.69 -4.59 6.20
C GLU A 20 1.40 -3.24 6.35
N PRO A 21 0.68 -2.16 6.74
CA PRO A 21 1.32 -0.90 7.08
C PRO A 21 2.01 -1.02 8.44
N THR A 22 3.33 -1.00 8.43
CA THR A 22 4.15 -0.76 9.62
C THR A 22 4.34 0.74 9.75
N ASN A 23 4.51 1.26 10.98
CA ASN A 23 4.52 2.69 11.34
C ASN A 23 5.11 3.66 10.28
N ASN A 24 6.19 3.25 9.61
CA ASN A 24 6.87 4.02 8.57
C ASN A 24 6.99 3.35 7.19
N HIS A 25 6.66 2.08 7.01
CA HIS A 25 6.84 1.35 5.75
C HIS A 25 5.75 0.30 5.57
N PHE A 26 5.43 -0.04 4.34
CA PHE A 26 4.58 -1.19 4.04
C PHE A 26 5.45 -2.44 3.97
N TRP A 27 4.94 -3.52 4.53
CA TRP A 27 5.61 -4.81 4.54
C TRP A 27 4.72 -5.86 3.89
N CYS A 28 5.25 -6.65 2.95
CA CYS A 28 4.51 -7.76 2.36
C CYS A 28 5.07 -9.12 2.79
N GLN A 29 4.24 -9.88 3.50
CA GLN A 29 4.57 -11.24 3.94
C GLN A 29 4.89 -12.18 2.76
N GLN A 30 4.21 -12.01 1.63
CA GLN A 30 4.40 -12.85 0.45
C GLN A 30 5.71 -12.54 -0.29
N CYS A 31 6.14 -11.28 -0.29
CA CYS A 31 7.47 -10.90 -0.77
C CYS A 31 8.54 -11.42 0.20
N ALA A 32 8.31 -11.32 1.51
CA ALA A 32 9.26 -11.77 2.53
C ALA A 32 9.46 -13.29 2.49
N SER A 33 8.43 -14.03 2.11
CA SER A 33 8.48 -15.47 1.96
C SER A 33 9.20 -15.94 0.68
N ARG A 34 9.49 -15.05 -0.28
CA ARG A 34 10.17 -15.41 -1.53
C ARG A 34 11.68 -15.09 -1.43
N PRO A 35 12.57 -16.06 -1.73
CA PRO A 35 14.02 -15.83 -1.71
C PRO A 35 14.55 -15.05 -2.93
N VAL A 36 13.73 -14.89 -3.97
CA VAL A 36 14.03 -14.12 -5.18
C VAL A 36 12.82 -13.22 -5.46
N GLY A 37 13.03 -11.91 -5.43
CA GLY A 37 11.99 -10.93 -5.67
C GLY A 37 12.37 -9.52 -5.22
N PRO A 38 11.47 -8.54 -5.42
CA PRO A 38 11.61 -7.21 -4.86
C PRO A 38 11.53 -7.27 -3.32
N ASP A 39 12.19 -6.31 -2.66
CA ASP A 39 12.21 -6.22 -1.21
C ASP A 39 10.79 -6.24 -0.61
N PRO A 40 10.61 -6.96 0.52
CA PRO A 40 9.31 -7.03 1.17
C PRO A 40 8.91 -5.73 1.84
N GLU A 41 9.87 -4.86 2.10
CA GLU A 41 9.68 -3.53 2.68
C GLU A 41 9.66 -2.49 1.57
N PHE A 42 8.60 -1.70 1.49
CA PHE A 42 8.42 -0.68 0.47
C PHE A 42 7.61 0.49 1.01
N TYR A 43 7.73 1.65 0.35
CA TYR A 43 7.03 2.87 0.74
C TYR A 43 5.89 3.22 -0.24
N GLU A 44 5.69 2.41 -1.27
CA GLU A 44 4.75 2.66 -2.36
C GLU A 44 3.73 1.53 -2.49
N LEU A 45 2.47 1.89 -2.72
CA LEU A 45 1.39 0.96 -2.95
C LEU A 45 0.86 1.10 -4.36
N ARG A 46 0.63 -0.03 -5.02
CA ARG A 46 0.01 -0.06 -6.33
C ARG A 46 -1.50 0.04 -6.17
N ASP A 47 -2.10 1.11 -6.68
CA ASP A 47 -3.54 1.25 -6.78
C ASP A 47 -4.08 0.37 -7.90
N ARG A 48 -4.99 -0.56 -7.60
CA ARG A 48 -5.54 -1.45 -8.64
C ARG A 48 -6.52 -0.76 -9.59
N LYS A 49 -7.14 0.35 -9.20
CA LYS A 49 -8.17 1.01 -10.02
C LYS A 49 -7.54 1.92 -11.07
N THR A 50 -6.52 2.68 -10.71
CA THR A 50 -5.77 3.54 -11.63
C THR A 50 -4.53 2.85 -12.18
N ASN A 51 -4.10 1.75 -11.56
CA ASN A 51 -2.89 1.00 -11.89
C ASN A 51 -1.60 1.81 -11.67
N GLU A 52 -1.67 2.83 -10.82
CA GLU A 52 -0.57 3.73 -10.47
C GLU A 52 0.13 3.27 -9.19
N LEU A 53 1.39 3.67 -9.04
CA LEU A 53 2.15 3.48 -7.81
C LEU A 53 2.01 4.76 -7.00
N ILE A 54 1.38 4.66 -5.84
CA ILE A 54 1.13 5.76 -4.91
C ILE A 54 2.11 5.63 -3.76
N GLU A 55 2.96 6.63 -3.57
CA GLU A 55 3.88 6.69 -2.44
C GLU A 55 3.12 6.95 -1.14
N ARG A 56 3.64 6.44 -0.02
CA ARG A 56 3.07 6.65 1.31
C ARG A 56 2.87 8.12 1.64
N ASP A 57 3.75 8.99 1.15
CA ASP A 57 3.66 10.44 1.36
C ASP A 57 2.40 11.02 0.71
N GLN A 58 1.90 10.38 -0.35
CA GLN A 58 0.62 10.73 -0.98
C GLN A 58 -0.57 10.04 -0.31
N ILE A 59 -0.37 9.21 0.72
CA ILE A 59 -1.42 8.53 1.47
C ILE A 59 -1.50 9.14 2.86
N GLU A 60 -2.42 10.08 3.03
CA GLU A 60 -2.76 10.65 4.32
C GLU A 60 -3.67 9.68 5.10
N VAL A 61 -3.16 9.11 6.19
CA VAL A 61 -3.96 8.25 7.07
C VAL A 61 -4.79 9.15 7.97
N VAL A 62 -6.09 9.27 7.70
CA VAL A 62 -7.00 9.98 8.61
C VAL A 62 -7.39 9.05 9.76
N ASP A 63 -7.25 9.57 10.98
CA ASP A 63 -7.33 8.89 12.29
C ASP A 63 -8.67 8.14 12.54
N ASP A 64 -9.68 8.33 11.69
CA ASP A 64 -10.97 7.61 11.72
C ASP A 64 -10.97 6.32 10.86
N GLY A 65 -9.80 5.73 10.61
CA GLY A 65 -9.66 4.48 9.84
C GLY A 65 -9.79 4.65 8.31
N GLY A 66 -9.67 5.89 7.82
CA GLY A 66 -9.64 6.21 6.39
C GLY A 66 -8.23 6.48 5.87
N LEU A 67 -8.01 6.22 4.59
CA LEU A 67 -6.83 6.64 3.85
C LEU A 67 -7.31 7.66 2.80
N GLU A 68 -6.85 8.92 2.88
CA GLU A 68 -7.03 9.94 1.85
C GLU A 68 -5.78 9.97 0.97
N VAL A 69 -5.96 10.07 -0.34
CA VAL A 69 -4.85 10.22 -1.28
C VAL A 69 -4.87 11.63 -1.86
N GLU A 70 -3.84 12.41 -1.58
CA GLU A 70 -3.67 13.73 -2.19
C GLU A 70 -3.07 13.51 -3.59
N ALA A 71 -3.90 13.73 -4.61
CA ALA A 71 -3.56 13.57 -6.03
C ALA A 71 -2.81 14.79 -6.59
#